data_AF-A0A7K4DUS6-F1
#
_entry.id   AF-A0A7K4DUS6-F1
#
_cell.length_a   1.000
_cell.length_b   1.000
_cell.length_c   1.000
_cell.angle_alpha   90.00
_cell.angle_beta   90.00
_cell.angle_gamma   90.00
#
_symmetry.space_group_name_H-M   'P 1'
#
loop_
_entity.id
_entity.type
_entity.pdbx_description
1 polymer ?
#
loop_
_entity_poly.entity_id
_entity_poly.type
_entity_poly.pdbx_seq_one_letter_code
_entity_poly.pdbx_strand_id
1 'polypeptide(L)'
;MFQIIQQDDDFHSYLDRSGPYVGTNVPRIDGIDGVGIKVAVIDTGVDFTHPDLLGYGPDGKVVGGYNFINEGQPPMDTNGHGTQVAGVIAADGQITG
;
A
#
# COMPACT_ATOMS: atom_id res chain seq x y z
N MET A 1 5.00 43.23 19.90
CA MET A 1 3.87 42.36 19.49
C MET A 1 4.49 41.07 18.99
N PHE A 2 4.40 39.99 19.76
CA PHE A 2 4.94 38.69 19.39
C PHE A 2 3.83 37.87 18.72
N GLN A 3 4.08 37.42 17.49
CA GLN A 3 3.22 36.51 16.78
C GLN A 3 3.54 35.09 17.25
N ILE A 4 2.57 34.45 17.91
CA ILE A 4 2.64 33.04 18.28
C ILE A 4 2.44 32.25 16.97
N ILE A 5 3.44 31.46 16.59
CA ILE A 5 3.29 30.41 15.57
C ILE A 5 2.24 29.44 16.13
N GLN A 6 1.08 29.33 15.48
CA GLN A 6 0.14 28.27 15.82
C GLN A 6 0.82 26.94 15.46
N GLN A 7 0.92 26.07 16.45
CA GLN A 7 1.44 24.72 16.32
C GLN A 7 0.57 23.98 15.30
N ASP A 8 1.21 23.35 14.31
CA ASP A 8 0.57 22.66 13.18
C ASP A 8 -0.66 21.84 13.64
N ASP A 9 -1.81 22.07 12.99
CA ASP A 9 -2.96 21.19 13.14
C ASP A 9 -2.54 19.77 12.72
N ASP A 10 -2.68 18.78 13.60
CA ASP A 10 -2.42 17.37 13.29
C ASP A 10 -3.40 16.89 12.20
N PHE A 11 -2.94 16.89 10.94
CA PHE A 11 -3.69 16.35 9.82
C PHE A 11 -3.61 14.81 9.83
N HIS A 12 -4.64 14.16 10.35
CA HIS A 12 -4.81 12.71 10.24
C HIS A 12 -5.52 12.33 8.93
N SER A 13 -4.84 11.57 8.07
CA SER A 13 -5.47 10.94 6.91
C SER A 13 -6.15 9.63 7.32
N TYR A 14 -7.47 9.53 7.16
CA TYR A 14 -8.23 8.32 7.49
C TYR A 14 -8.37 7.42 6.25
N LEU A 15 -7.25 6.84 5.82
CA LEU A 15 -7.21 5.96 4.64
C LEU A 15 -8.09 4.72 4.83
N ASP A 16 -8.11 4.16 6.03
CA ASP A 16 -8.97 3.04 6.45
C ASP A 16 -10.47 3.31 6.25
N ARG A 17 -10.88 4.58 6.32
CA ARG A 17 -12.27 5.02 6.15
C ARG A 17 -12.59 5.55 4.75
N SER A 18 -11.60 5.64 3.86
CA SER A 18 -11.75 6.28 2.55
C SER A 18 -12.60 5.48 1.56
N GLY A 19 -12.56 4.15 1.64
CA GLY A 19 -13.19 3.23 0.68
C GLY A 19 -14.68 3.49 0.42
N PRO A 20 -15.53 3.61 1.46
CA PRO A 20 -16.96 3.93 1.29
C PRO A 20 -17.22 5.24 0.54
N TYR A 21 -16.37 6.26 0.68
CA TYR A 21 -16.56 7.55 0.03
C TYR A 21 -16.30 7.52 -1.48
N VAL A 22 -15.54 6.53 -1.97
CA VAL A 22 -15.30 6.28 -3.40
C VAL A 22 -16.06 5.07 -3.92
N GLY A 23 -16.94 4.49 -3.10
CA GLY A 23 -17.85 3.42 -3.50
C GLY A 23 -17.25 2.01 -3.54
N THR A 24 -16.08 1.75 -2.92
CA THR A 24 -15.46 0.40 -2.96
C THR A 24 -16.31 -0.70 -2.33
N ASN A 25 -17.30 -0.33 -1.50
CA ASN A 25 -18.22 -1.30 -0.91
C ASN A 25 -19.14 -1.97 -1.94
N VAL A 26 -19.50 -1.28 -3.03
CA VAL A 26 -20.41 -1.82 -4.06
C VAL A 26 -19.82 -3.06 -4.72
N PRO A 27 -18.63 -3.02 -5.36
CA PRO A 27 -18.03 -4.22 -5.94
C PRO A 27 -17.76 -5.30 -4.89
N ARG A 28 -17.38 -4.92 -3.66
CA ARG A 28 -17.07 -5.89 -2.60
C ARG A 28 -18.30 -6.68 -2.13
N ILE A 29 -19.47 -6.04 -2.06
CA ILE A 29 -20.75 -6.72 -1.77
C ILE A 29 -21.12 -7.71 -2.88
N ASP A 30 -20.78 -7.37 -4.12
CA ASP A 30 -20.97 -8.24 -5.29
C ASP A 30 -19.91 -9.35 -5.40
N GLY A 31 -19.01 -9.48 -4.42
CA GLY A 31 -17.94 -10.48 -4.39
C GLY A 31 -16.76 -10.16 -5.32
N ILE A 32 -16.63 -8.92 -5.77
CA ILE A 32 -15.52 -8.44 -6.59
C ILE A 32 -14.45 -7.85 -5.65
N ASP A 33 -13.38 -8.61 -5.45
CA ASP A 33 -12.29 -8.31 -4.50
C ASP A 33 -10.90 -8.25 -5.16
N GLY A 34 -10.82 -8.51 -6.47
CA GLY A 34 -9.56 -8.50 -7.23
C GLY A 34 -8.79 -9.83 -7.20
N VAL A 35 -9.35 -10.91 -6.64
CA VAL A 35 -8.71 -12.24 -6.67
C VAL A 35 -8.38 -12.64 -8.10
N GLY A 36 -7.13 -13.04 -8.32
CA GLY A 36 -6.60 -13.44 -9.63
C GLY A 36 -6.13 -12.29 -10.52
N ILE A 37 -6.36 -11.02 -10.14
CA ILE A 37 -5.86 -9.85 -10.86
C ILE A 37 -4.48 -9.46 -10.32
N LYS A 38 -3.55 -9.17 -11.24
CA LYS A 38 -2.21 -8.66 -10.91
C LYS A 38 -2.14 -7.18 -11.22
N VAL A 39 -1.65 -6.40 -10.25
CA VAL A 39 -1.40 -4.96 -10.40
C VAL A 39 0.10 -4.73 -10.32
N ALA A 40 0.68 -4.04 -11.31
CA ALA A 40 2.08 -3.64 -11.28
C ALA A 40 2.22 -2.28 -10.59
N VAL A 41 3.05 -2.21 -9.55
CA VAL A 41 3.41 -0.98 -8.86
C VAL A 41 4.80 -0.54 -9.35
N ILE A 42 4.88 0.66 -9.92
CA ILE A 42 6.16 1.27 -10.37
C ILE A 42 6.47 2.38 -9.37
N ASP A 43 7.28 2.06 -8.37
CA ASP A 43 7.57 2.93 -7.22
C ASP A 43 8.96 2.60 -6.63
N THR A 44 9.24 2.96 -5.38
CA THR A 44 10.51 2.70 -4.68
C THR A 44 10.78 1.22 -4.38
N GLY A 45 9.81 0.35 -4.64
CA GLY A 45 9.82 -1.08 -4.32
C GLY A 45 8.60 -1.45 -3.48
N VAL A 46 8.56 -2.69 -2.99
CA VAL A 46 7.58 -3.12 -2.00
C VAL A 46 8.28 -3.94 -0.93
N ASP A 47 8.06 -3.62 0.34
CA ASP A 47 8.45 -4.48 1.45
C ASP A 47 7.51 -5.68 1.55
N PHE A 48 7.85 -6.71 0.78
CA PHE A 48 7.13 -7.98 0.79
C PHE A 48 7.31 -8.79 2.09
N THR A 49 8.12 -8.32 3.07
CA THR A 49 8.17 -8.94 4.40
C THR A 49 7.09 -8.41 5.34
N HIS A 50 6.38 -7.36 4.95
CA HIS A 50 5.26 -6.81 5.72
C HIS A 50 4.15 -7.87 5.88
N PRO A 51 3.63 -8.09 7.11
CA PRO A 51 2.66 -9.16 7.38
C PRO A 51 1.38 -9.06 6.52
N ASP A 52 0.92 -7.84 6.21
CA ASP A 52 -0.28 -7.63 5.37
C ASP A 52 -0.05 -7.84 3.86
N LEU A 53 1.19 -8.07 3.42
CA LEU A 53 1.55 -8.31 2.03
C LEU A 53 1.96 -9.78 1.77
N LEU A 54 1.86 -10.65 2.77
CA LEU A 54 1.93 -12.11 2.65
C LEU A 54 3.15 -12.69 1.91
N GLY A 55 4.29 -12.00 1.88
CA GLY A 55 5.52 -12.55 1.29
C GLY A 55 5.72 -12.30 -0.21
N TYR A 56 6.83 -12.84 -0.73
CA TYR A 56 7.28 -12.72 -2.11
C TYR A 56 7.29 -14.07 -2.84
N GLY A 57 6.87 -14.07 -4.10
CA GLY A 57 6.84 -15.25 -4.96
C GLY A 57 5.42 -15.76 -5.25
N PRO A 58 5.28 -16.93 -5.89
CA PRO A 58 3.99 -17.38 -6.44
C PRO A 58 2.88 -17.56 -5.40
N ASP A 59 3.25 -17.82 -4.15
CA ASP A 59 2.33 -18.03 -3.03
C ASP A 59 2.14 -16.76 -2.17
N GLY A 60 2.89 -15.69 -2.46
CA GLY A 60 2.79 -14.41 -1.77
C GLY A 60 1.91 -13.41 -2.52
N LYS A 61 1.55 -12.30 -1.86
CA LYS A 61 0.78 -11.23 -2.52
C LYS A 61 1.66 -10.45 -3.49
N VAL A 62 2.95 -10.31 -3.18
CA VAL A 62 3.94 -9.77 -4.11
C VAL A 62 4.50 -10.90 -4.97
N VAL A 63 3.81 -11.19 -6.08
CA VAL A 63 4.09 -12.36 -6.93
C VAL A 63 5.40 -12.28 -7.72
N GLY A 64 6.00 -11.09 -7.80
CA GLY A 64 7.26 -10.85 -8.51
C GLY A 64 7.46 -9.37 -8.83
N GLY A 65 8.59 -9.03 -9.41
CA GLY A 65 8.87 -7.69 -9.91
C GLY A 65 10.30 -7.54 -10.41
N TYR A 66 10.66 -6.33 -10.83
CA TYR A 66 11.98 -6.00 -11.34
C TYR A 66 12.49 -4.70 -10.74
N ASN A 67 13.76 -4.69 -10.34
CA ASN A 67 14.43 -3.49 -9.83
C ASN A 67 15.21 -2.83 -10.97
N PHE A 68 14.70 -1.71 -11.48
CA PHE A 68 15.35 -0.94 -12.56
C PHE A 68 16.49 -0.05 -12.06
N ILE A 69 16.64 0.14 -10.74
CA ILE A 69 17.73 0.92 -10.15
C ILE A 69 18.95 0.03 -9.93
N ASN A 70 18.72 -1.15 -9.35
CA ASN A 70 19.75 -2.16 -9.07
C ASN A 70 19.35 -3.49 -9.73
N GLU A 71 19.70 -3.64 -11.01
CA GLU A 71 19.36 -4.84 -11.78
C GLU A 71 19.88 -6.12 -11.09
N GLY A 72 19.05 -7.16 -11.08
CA GLY A 72 19.36 -8.45 -10.45
C GLY A 72 19.11 -8.51 -8.93
N GLN A 73 18.78 -7.38 -8.29
CA GLN A 73 18.29 -7.38 -6.91
C GLN A 73 16.75 -7.46 -6.87
N PRO A 74 16.17 -8.00 -5.78
CA PRO A 74 14.72 -7.95 -5.59
C PRO A 74 14.23 -6.49 -5.52
N PRO A 75 12.97 -6.22 -5.91
CA PRO A 75 12.36 -4.89 -5.83
C PRO A 75 11.92 -4.55 -4.40
N MET A 76 12.83 -4.72 -3.44
CA MET A 76 12.61 -4.42 -2.03
C MET A 76 12.54 -2.91 -1.82
N ASP A 77 11.53 -2.45 -1.09
CA ASP A 77 11.40 -1.05 -0.72
C ASP A 77 12.37 -0.68 0.40
N THR A 78 13.06 0.44 0.25
CA THR A 78 13.92 1.02 1.30
C THR A 78 13.51 2.44 1.66
N ASN A 79 12.44 2.97 1.06
CA ASN A 79 11.91 4.30 1.31
C ASN A 79 10.59 4.25 2.10
N GLY A 80 9.70 3.32 1.74
CA GLY A 80 8.40 3.11 2.36
C GLY A 80 7.20 3.55 1.51
N HIS A 81 7.41 4.48 0.56
CA HIS A 81 6.32 4.99 -0.29
C HIS A 81 5.67 3.88 -1.13
N GLY A 82 6.46 3.06 -1.82
CA GLY A 82 5.93 1.97 -2.62
C GLY A 82 5.21 0.90 -1.80
N THR A 83 5.67 0.63 -0.57
CA THR A 83 4.98 -0.26 0.37
C THR A 83 3.63 0.30 0.82
N GLN A 84 3.54 1.61 1.10
CA GLN A 84 2.27 2.26 1.43
C GLN A 84 1.29 2.21 0.26
N VAL A 85 1.75 2.48 -0.96
CA VAL A 85 0.93 2.38 -2.17
C VAL A 85 0.44 0.96 -2.38
N ALA A 86 1.32 -0.05 -2.28
CA ALA A 86 0.94 -1.46 -2.39
C ALA A 86 -0.07 -1.87 -1.30
N GLY A 87 0.08 -1.32 -0.09
CA GLY A 87 -0.85 -1.53 1.01
C GLY A 87 -2.25 -1.02 0.70
N VAL A 88 -2.38 0.21 0.19
CA VAL A 88 -3.67 0.78 -0.22
C VAL A 88 -4.34 -0.07 -1.31
N ILE A 89 -3.56 -0.64 -2.22
CA ILE A 89 -4.08 -1.43 -3.35
C ILE A 89 -4.58 -2.81 -2.89
N ALA A 90 -3.80 -3.52 -2.07
CA ALA A 90 -4.04 -4.95 -1.88
C ALA A 90 -3.78 -5.50 -0.46
N ALA A 91 -3.40 -4.70 0.53
CA ALA A 91 -3.22 -5.23 1.89
C ALA A 91 -4.50 -5.92 2.41
N ASP A 92 -4.33 -6.94 3.26
CA ASP A 92 -5.47 -7.61 3.91
C ASP A 92 -6.16 -6.72 4.97
N GLY A 93 -5.55 -5.59 5.31
CA GLY A 93 -6.10 -4.62 6.27
C GLY A 93 -6.16 -5.15 7.70
N GLN A 94 -5.31 -6.12 8.03
CA GLN A 94 -5.18 -6.69 9.37
C GLN A 94 -4.34 -5.79 10.27
N ILE A 95 -3.41 -5.03 9.68
CA ILE A 95 -2.57 -4.05 10.36
C ILE A 95 -3.02 -2.64 9.91
N THR A 96 -3.61 -1.88 10.83
CA THR A 96 -3.87 -0.45 10.65
C THR A 96 -2.72 0.33 11.28
N GLY A 97 -2.07 1.19 10.49
CA GLY A 97 -1.06 2.14 10.96
C GLY A 97 -1.65 3.30 11.77
#